data_AF-A0A1X6NC80-F1
#
_entry.id   AF-A0A1X6NC80-F1
#
_cell.length_a   1.000
_cell.length_b   1.000
_cell.length_c   1.000
_cell.angle_alpha   90.00
_cell.angle_beta   90.00
_cell.angle_gamma   90.00
#
_symmetry.space_group_name_H-M   'P 1'
#
loop_
_entity.id
_entity.type
_entity.pdbx_description
1 polymer ?
#
loop_
_entity_poly.entity_id
_entity_poly.type
_entity_poly.pdbx_seq_one_letter_code
_entity_poly.pdbx_strand_id
1 'polypeptide(L)'
;MSLHTLPMEVPERWDVVLGLGAIVIVCALAVLAYLCLRPRQRDSNDTERLQPYTGHGDRPPPYGSVSTTAPADYAYRHVHEGEGITPDLSISELRRKYRGPSTLRAEAQREASKKTQCEQQSEACKHKNPSRAARLEDKARAHAQKAQLLNARACRWIFTDHNQGLPADHVDLHGLFVQEAQRYLDMAIAQARQHGITTLHVILGTSFDGVAKLKPVVKQRLQQLSLPHSHPKGNTGVIIVDLSL
;
A
#
# COMPACT_ATOMS: atom_id res chain seq x y z
N MET A 1 41.25 42.16 72.38
CA MET A 1 41.57 41.50 71.10
C MET A 1 40.25 41.13 70.44
N SER A 2 39.76 42.01 69.57
CA SER A 2 38.42 41.89 68.96
C SER A 2 38.49 40.96 67.75
N LEU A 3 37.69 39.89 67.75
CA LEU A 3 37.52 38.99 66.61
C LEU A 3 36.60 39.68 65.58
N HIS A 4 37.16 39.99 64.42
CA HIS A 4 36.43 40.49 63.27
C HIS A 4 35.82 39.30 62.51
N THR A 5 34.50 39.16 62.53
CA THR A 5 33.75 38.27 61.65
C THR A 5 33.44 38.99 60.33
N LEU A 6 33.94 38.47 59.22
CA LEU A 6 33.52 38.86 57.87
C LEU A 6 32.31 38.02 57.44
N PRO A 7 31.28 38.61 56.81
CA PRO A 7 30.15 37.84 56.28
C PRO A 7 30.56 37.11 54.99
N MET A 8 30.21 35.82 54.91
CA MET A 8 30.20 35.05 53.66
C MET A 8 28.93 35.39 52.88
N GLU A 9 29.06 36.14 51.78
CA GLU A 9 28.00 36.28 50.79
C GLU A 9 27.81 34.95 50.04
N VAL A 10 26.61 34.38 50.15
CA VAL A 10 26.17 33.23 49.37
C VAL A 10 25.58 33.76 48.06
N PRO A 11 26.07 33.34 46.88
CA PRO A 11 25.53 33.84 45.62
C PRO A 11 24.10 33.32 45.35
N GLU A 12 23.15 34.24 45.21
CA GLU A 12 21.75 34.07 44.81
C GLU A 12 21.59 33.59 43.35
N ARG A 13 21.96 32.35 43.02
CA ARG A 13 21.73 31.87 41.64
C ARG A 13 21.46 30.38 41.43
N TRP A 14 21.09 29.66 42.49
CA TRP A 14 20.70 28.24 42.39
C TRP A 14 19.34 28.02 41.70
N ASP A 15 18.45 29.02 41.71
CA ASP A 15 17.11 28.90 41.13
C ASP A 15 17.12 28.71 39.61
N VAL A 16 18.13 29.24 38.92
CA VAL A 16 18.25 29.12 37.45
C VAL A 16 18.75 27.72 37.04
N VAL A 17 19.65 27.12 37.83
CA VAL A 17 20.19 25.78 37.56
C VAL A 17 19.15 24.69 37.85
N LEU A 18 18.35 24.87 38.91
CA LEU A 18 17.24 23.97 39.23
C LEU A 18 16.10 24.08 38.21
N GLY A 19 15.81 25.29 37.70
CA GLY A 19 14.80 25.52 36.66
C GLY A 19 15.15 24.87 35.32
N LEU A 20 16.41 24.94 34.88
CA LEU A 20 16.85 24.30 33.64
C LEU A 20 16.84 22.77 33.72
N GLY A 21 17.23 22.20 34.87
CA GLY A 21 17.14 20.77 35.12
C GLY A 21 15.70 20.25 35.06
N ALA A 22 14.76 20.99 35.67
CA ALA A 22 13.34 20.65 35.63
C ALA A 22 12.76 20.70 34.20
N ILE A 23 13.15 21.67 33.38
CA ILE A 23 12.69 21.78 31.99
C ILE A 23 13.19 20.59 31.15
N VAL A 24 14.46 20.19 31.30
CA VAL A 24 15.00 19.03 30.58
C VAL A 24 14.28 17.74 30.98
N ILE A 25 13.95 17.57 32.26
CA ILE A 25 13.19 16.41 32.75
C ILE A 25 11.76 16.43 32.20
N VAL A 26 11.07 17.56 32.23
CA VAL A 26 9.71 17.69 31.68
C VAL A 26 9.70 17.43 30.17
N CYS A 27 10.69 17.95 29.42
CA CYS A 27 10.82 17.67 28.00
C CYS A 27 11.12 16.19 27.74
N ALA A 28 12.00 15.55 28.52
CA ALA A 28 12.30 14.13 28.37
C ALA A 28 11.08 13.26 28.68
N LEU A 29 10.31 13.59 29.73
CA LEU A 29 9.07 12.91 30.07
C LEU A 29 7.98 13.14 29.01
N ALA A 30 7.89 14.34 28.43
CA ALA A 30 6.97 14.62 27.33
C ALA A 30 7.33 13.87 26.04
N VAL A 31 8.63 13.72 25.73
CA VAL A 31 9.10 12.91 24.59
C VAL A 31 8.85 11.42 24.85
N LEU A 32 9.13 10.92 26.05
CA LEU A 32 8.81 9.54 26.45
C LEU A 32 7.31 9.29 26.40
N ALA A 33 6.48 10.20 26.93
CA ALA A 33 5.04 10.11 26.83
C ALA A 33 4.58 10.14 25.37
N TYR A 34 5.14 11.01 24.52
CA TYR A 34 4.83 11.05 23.09
C TYR A 34 5.26 9.76 22.35
N LEU A 35 6.38 9.15 22.73
CA LEU A 35 6.83 7.87 22.17
C LEU A 35 6.01 6.68 22.69
N CYS A 36 5.56 6.70 23.95
CA CYS A 36 4.73 5.66 24.54
C CYS A 36 3.24 5.77 24.16
N LEU A 37 2.74 6.99 23.94
CA LEU A 37 1.37 7.30 23.49
C LEU A 37 1.27 7.41 21.97
N ARG A 38 2.38 7.27 21.23
CA ARG A 38 2.34 7.19 19.77
C ARG A 38 1.42 6.01 19.42
N PRO A 39 0.25 6.26 18.81
CA PRO A 39 -0.52 5.16 18.27
C PRO A 39 0.40 4.46 17.29
N ARG A 40 0.64 3.16 17.51
CA ARG A 40 1.32 2.30 16.56
C ARG A 40 0.71 2.63 15.20
N GLN A 41 1.49 3.23 14.30
CA GLN A 41 1.05 3.37 12.91
C GLN A 41 0.70 1.95 12.51
N ARG A 42 -0.60 1.73 12.33
CA ARG A 42 -1.12 0.52 11.76
C ARG A 42 -0.53 0.55 10.37
N ASP A 43 0.58 -0.17 10.17
CA ASP A 43 1.07 -0.49 8.85
C ASP A 43 -0.18 -0.92 8.10
N SER A 44 -0.53 -0.18 7.06
CA SER A 44 -1.69 -0.41 6.21
C SER A 44 -1.49 -1.67 5.35
N ASN A 45 -0.97 -2.73 5.97
CA ASN A 45 -1.28 -4.11 5.65
C ASN A 45 -2.66 -4.42 6.23
N ASP A 46 -3.69 -3.69 5.77
CA ASP A 46 -5.08 -4.03 6.01
C ASP A 46 -5.39 -5.29 5.21
N THR A 47 -4.94 -6.40 5.78
CA THR A 47 -5.41 -7.75 5.54
C THR A 47 -6.77 -7.92 6.23
N GLU A 48 -7.61 -6.87 6.19
CA GLU A 48 -8.91 -6.83 6.84
C GLU A 48 -9.91 -7.50 5.89
N ARG A 49 -10.12 -8.80 6.14
CA ARG A 49 -11.22 -9.63 5.67
C ARG A 49 -11.64 -9.32 4.22
N LEU A 50 -10.79 -9.71 3.28
CA LEU A 50 -11.11 -9.69 1.85
C LEU A 50 -12.41 -10.46 1.61
N GLN A 51 -13.48 -9.74 1.29
CA GLN A 51 -14.67 -10.38 0.73
C GLN A 51 -14.25 -11.08 -0.57
N PRO A 52 -14.79 -12.27 -0.86
CA PRO A 52 -14.46 -13.00 -2.07
C PRO A 52 -14.80 -12.13 -3.28
N TYR A 53 -13.84 -11.97 -4.19
CA TYR A 53 -14.07 -11.33 -5.49
C TYR A 53 -15.20 -12.08 -6.22
N THR A 54 -16.39 -11.48 -6.23
CA THR A 54 -17.57 -11.95 -6.97
C THR A 54 -17.48 -11.39 -8.38
N GLY A 55 -16.77 -12.09 -9.26
CA GLY A 55 -16.60 -11.72 -10.67
C GLY A 55 -17.87 -11.89 -11.52
N HIS A 56 -19.00 -11.32 -11.11
CA HIS A 56 -20.24 -11.32 -11.88
C HIS A 56 -20.95 -9.96 -11.80
N GLY A 57 -21.04 -9.28 -12.95
CA GLY A 57 -21.80 -8.05 -13.16
C GLY A 57 -21.06 -7.06 -14.05
N ASP A 58 -21.58 -6.83 -15.25
CA ASP A 58 -21.32 -5.68 -16.12
C ASP A 58 -19.95 -5.61 -16.83
N ARG A 59 -19.89 -6.33 -17.95
CA ARG A 59 -18.92 -6.13 -19.03
C ARG A 59 -19.23 -4.77 -19.70
N PRO A 60 -18.29 -3.81 -19.78
CA PRO A 60 -18.51 -2.60 -20.59
C PRO A 60 -18.66 -2.98 -22.09
N PRO A 61 -19.40 -2.18 -22.89
CA PRO A 61 -19.68 -2.48 -24.29
C PRO A 61 -18.38 -2.59 -25.11
N PRO A 62 -18.37 -3.38 -26.19
CA PRO A 62 -17.17 -3.59 -27.00
C PRO A 62 -16.81 -2.30 -27.75
N TYR A 63 -15.67 -1.69 -27.40
CA TYR A 63 -15.08 -0.62 -28.18
C TYR A 63 -14.15 -1.21 -29.26
N GLY A 64 -14.22 -0.64 -30.47
CA GLY A 64 -13.53 -1.12 -31.66
C GLY A 64 -12.01 -1.18 -31.51
N SER A 65 -11.42 -2.19 -32.14
CA SER A 65 -10.00 -2.55 -32.02
C SER A 65 -9.06 -1.50 -32.63
N VAL A 66 -8.30 -0.81 -31.79
CA VAL A 66 -6.98 -0.29 -32.15
C VAL A 66 -5.98 -0.88 -31.17
N SER A 67 -5.08 -1.72 -31.68
CA SER A 67 -4.09 -2.44 -30.88
C SER A 67 -2.85 -1.56 -30.70
N THR A 68 -2.75 -0.90 -29.55
CA THR A 68 -1.56 -0.10 -29.18
C THR A 68 -1.13 -0.29 -27.72
N THR A 69 -1.48 -1.41 -27.07
CA THR A 69 -1.04 -1.67 -25.70
C THR A 69 0.23 -2.50 -25.66
N ALA A 70 1.20 -2.04 -24.85
CA ALA A 70 2.33 -2.86 -24.45
C ALA A 70 1.81 -4.19 -23.86
N PRO A 71 2.47 -5.34 -24.14
CA PRO A 71 2.03 -6.62 -23.60
C PRO A 71 1.92 -6.53 -22.08
N ALA A 72 0.89 -7.13 -21.49
CA ALA A 72 0.63 -7.06 -20.04
C ALA A 72 1.85 -7.42 -19.17
N ASP A 73 2.75 -8.24 -19.70
CA ASP A 73 4.02 -8.63 -19.11
C ASP A 73 4.99 -7.45 -18.96
N TYR A 74 5.00 -6.52 -19.92
CA TYR A 74 5.78 -5.29 -19.87
C TYR A 74 5.25 -4.36 -18.77
N ALA A 75 3.94 -4.09 -18.76
CA ALA A 75 3.28 -3.27 -17.76
C ALA A 75 3.52 -3.81 -16.34
N TYR A 76 3.35 -5.13 -16.16
CA TYR A 76 3.56 -5.78 -14.87
C TYR A 76 4.99 -5.64 -14.35
N ARG A 77 6.00 -5.85 -15.21
CA ARG A 77 7.40 -5.79 -14.80
C ARG A 77 7.80 -4.39 -14.33
N HIS A 78 7.31 -3.34 -14.99
CA HIS A 78 7.57 -1.94 -14.59
C HIS A 78 6.87 -1.60 -13.26
N VAL A 79 5.66 -2.09 -13.05
CA VAL A 79 4.88 -1.84 -11.82
C VAL A 79 5.50 -2.49 -10.58
N HIS A 80 6.16 -3.64 -10.74
CA HIS A 80 6.78 -4.39 -9.65
C HIS A 80 8.31 -4.32 -9.64
N GLU A 81 8.88 -3.38 -10.39
CA GLU A 81 10.32 -3.14 -10.39
C GLU A 81 10.78 -2.72 -8.99
N GLY A 82 11.84 -3.36 -8.49
CA GLY A 82 12.36 -3.10 -7.13
C GLY A 82 11.68 -3.89 -6.00
N GLU A 83 10.53 -4.54 -6.21
CA GLU A 83 9.88 -5.37 -5.19
C GLU A 83 10.45 -6.80 -5.12
N GLY A 84 11.34 -7.15 -6.06
CA GLY A 84 11.84 -8.52 -6.22
C GLY A 84 10.75 -9.52 -6.66
N ILE A 85 9.57 -9.03 -7.03
CA ILE A 85 8.45 -9.85 -7.48
C ILE A 85 8.57 -9.99 -8.99
N THR A 86 9.14 -11.11 -9.43
CA THR A 86 9.14 -11.48 -10.85
C THR A 86 7.93 -12.36 -11.14
N PRO A 87 7.22 -12.14 -12.27
CA PRO A 87 6.16 -13.04 -12.67
C PRO A 87 6.74 -14.41 -13.03
N ASP A 88 6.45 -15.41 -12.20
CA ASP A 88 6.94 -16.78 -12.40
C ASP A 88 6.04 -17.62 -13.32
N LEU A 89 4.82 -17.16 -13.58
CA LEU A 89 3.85 -17.80 -14.48
C LEU A 89 3.28 -16.77 -15.47
N SER A 90 3.12 -17.15 -16.72
CA SER A 90 2.37 -16.38 -17.73
C SER A 90 0.86 -16.38 -17.44
N ILE A 91 0.11 -15.42 -18.01
CA ILE A 91 -1.35 -15.37 -17.86
C ILE A 91 -2.03 -16.66 -18.33
N SER A 92 -1.58 -17.26 -19.43
CA SER A 92 -2.10 -18.53 -19.94
C SER A 92 -1.88 -19.69 -18.96
N GLU A 93 -0.75 -19.71 -18.26
CA GLU A 93 -0.45 -20.71 -17.23
C GLU A 93 -1.26 -20.50 -15.96
N LEU A 94 -1.48 -19.24 -15.56
CA LEU A 94 -2.38 -18.91 -14.45
C LEU A 94 -3.80 -19.39 -14.73
N ARG A 95 -4.32 -19.12 -15.93
CA ARG A 95 -5.64 -19.57 -16.40
C ARG A 95 -5.79 -21.09 -16.41
N ARG A 96 -4.71 -21.82 -16.72
CA ARG A 96 -4.70 -23.30 -16.68
C ARG A 96 -4.67 -23.84 -15.24
N LYS A 97 -3.94 -23.16 -14.34
CA LYS A 97 -3.64 -23.67 -13.00
C LYS A 97 -4.68 -23.32 -11.95
N TYR A 98 -5.35 -22.17 -12.06
CA TYR A 98 -6.28 -21.67 -11.05
C TYR A 98 -7.64 -21.40 -11.65
N ARG A 99 -8.70 -21.53 -10.85
CA ARG A 99 -10.08 -21.22 -11.26
C ARG A 99 -10.27 -19.73 -11.60
N GLY A 100 -9.49 -18.85 -10.98
CA GLY A 100 -9.54 -17.41 -11.22
C GLY A 100 -8.78 -16.60 -10.18
N PRO A 101 -8.74 -15.26 -10.32
CA PRO A 101 -8.02 -14.38 -9.40
C PRO A 101 -8.48 -14.48 -7.95
N SER A 102 -9.77 -14.71 -7.71
CA SER A 102 -10.33 -14.90 -6.36
C SER A 102 -9.71 -16.08 -5.62
N THR A 103 -9.36 -17.16 -6.34
CA THR A 103 -8.71 -18.35 -5.77
C THR A 103 -7.29 -18.01 -5.32
N LEU A 104 -6.56 -17.26 -6.14
CA LEU A 104 -5.21 -16.78 -5.81
C LEU A 104 -5.24 -15.86 -4.58
N ARG A 105 -6.20 -14.93 -4.49
CA ARG A 105 -6.38 -14.06 -3.31
C ARG A 105 -6.71 -14.87 -2.05
N ALA A 106 -7.57 -15.87 -2.16
CA ALA A 106 -7.91 -16.73 -1.03
C ALA A 106 -6.70 -17.56 -0.56
N GLU A 107 -5.88 -18.06 -1.48
CA GLU A 107 -4.61 -18.72 -1.13
C GLU A 107 -3.62 -17.74 -0.48
N ALA A 108 -3.48 -16.53 -1.00
CA ALA A 108 -2.62 -15.50 -0.42
C ALA A 108 -3.05 -15.18 1.02
N GLN A 109 -4.35 -15.05 1.26
CA GLN A 109 -4.91 -14.83 2.60
C GLN A 109 -4.55 -15.98 3.55
N ARG A 110 -4.65 -17.23 3.10
CA ARG A 110 -4.26 -18.40 3.92
C ARG A 110 -2.77 -18.37 4.28
N GLU A 111 -1.91 -18.02 3.32
CA GLU A 111 -0.47 -17.87 3.57
C GLU A 111 -0.17 -16.70 4.53
N ALA A 112 -0.90 -15.57 4.42
CA ALA A 112 -0.80 -14.45 5.35
C ALA A 112 -1.23 -14.85 6.79
N SER A 113 -2.30 -15.65 6.94
CA SER A 113 -2.69 -16.17 8.26
C SER A 113 -1.62 -17.09 8.88
N LYS A 114 -0.98 -17.94 8.07
CA LYS A 114 0.14 -18.78 8.53
C LYS A 114 1.36 -17.95 8.93
N LYS A 115 1.67 -16.89 8.17
CA LYS A 115 2.70 -15.91 8.53
C LYS A 115 2.43 -15.35 9.94
N THR A 116 1.24 -14.79 10.16
CA THR A 116 0.87 -14.22 11.46
C THR A 116 0.95 -15.24 12.59
N GLN A 117 0.52 -16.49 12.35
CA GLN A 117 0.65 -17.56 13.33
C GLN A 117 2.12 -17.86 13.68
N CYS A 118 3.01 -17.92 12.68
CA CYS A 118 4.44 -18.14 12.91
C CYS A 118 5.06 -16.98 13.70
N GLU A 119 4.70 -15.73 13.39
CA GLU A 119 5.19 -14.54 14.12
C GLU A 119 4.74 -14.56 15.59
N GLN A 120 3.47 -14.84 15.85
CA GLN A 120 2.94 -14.97 17.21
C GLN A 120 3.66 -16.06 18.01
N GLN A 121 3.89 -17.22 17.39
CA GLN A 121 4.61 -18.32 18.02
C GLN A 121 6.09 -17.98 18.25
N SER A 122 6.73 -17.27 17.31
CA SER A 122 8.12 -16.82 17.44
C SER A 122 8.26 -15.95 18.67
N GLU A 123 7.42 -14.91 18.76
CA GLU A 123 7.44 -13.94 19.86
C GLU A 123 7.20 -14.62 21.22
N ALA A 124 6.23 -15.54 21.29
CA ALA A 124 5.91 -16.28 22.51
C ALA A 124 7.06 -17.17 23.03
N CYS A 125 7.96 -17.64 22.15
CA CYS A 125 9.08 -18.51 22.53
C CYS A 125 10.46 -17.84 22.49
N LYS A 126 10.55 -16.58 22.06
CA LYS A 126 11.80 -15.84 21.81
C LYS A 126 12.78 -15.86 22.97
N HIS A 127 12.30 -15.59 24.20
CA HIS A 127 13.14 -15.58 25.40
C HIS A 127 13.50 -16.98 25.92
N LYS A 128 12.65 -17.98 25.67
CA LYS A 128 12.81 -19.35 26.19
C LYS A 128 13.60 -20.26 25.26
N ASN A 129 13.48 -20.03 23.95
CA ASN A 129 14.10 -20.86 22.92
C ASN A 129 14.38 -20.01 21.66
N PRO A 130 15.49 -19.26 21.64
CA PRO A 130 15.82 -18.36 20.54
C PRO A 130 16.01 -19.08 19.21
N SER A 131 16.59 -20.28 19.21
CA SER A 131 16.76 -21.08 18.00
C SER A 131 15.42 -21.52 17.39
N ARG A 132 14.40 -21.81 18.22
CA ARG A 132 13.04 -22.09 17.74
C ARG A 132 12.37 -20.84 17.18
N ALA A 133 12.55 -19.69 17.83
CA ALA A 133 12.02 -18.41 17.35
C ALA A 133 12.59 -18.05 15.97
N ALA A 134 13.91 -18.13 15.78
CA ALA A 134 14.54 -17.90 14.48
C ALA A 134 13.95 -18.77 13.35
N ARG A 135 13.75 -20.08 13.60
CA ARG A 135 13.10 -20.96 12.61
C ARG A 135 11.66 -20.57 12.31
N LEU A 136 10.93 -20.01 13.27
CA LEU A 136 9.56 -19.53 13.05
C LEU A 136 9.56 -18.22 12.27
N GLU A 137 10.53 -17.34 12.48
CA GLU A 137 10.72 -16.13 11.68
C GLU A 137 11.05 -16.47 10.22
N ASP A 138 11.91 -17.46 9.96
CA ASP A 138 12.19 -17.93 8.61
C ASP A 138 10.94 -18.48 7.92
N LYS A 139 10.12 -19.25 8.64
CA LYS A 139 8.82 -19.73 8.14
C LYS A 139 7.86 -18.58 7.87
N ALA A 140 7.79 -17.59 8.76
CA ALA A 140 6.95 -16.40 8.57
C ALA A 140 7.37 -15.65 7.30
N ARG A 141 8.67 -15.46 7.08
CA ARG A 141 9.22 -14.83 5.87
C ARG A 141 8.85 -15.60 4.60
N ALA A 142 8.97 -16.92 4.61
CA ALA A 142 8.57 -17.76 3.49
C ALA A 142 7.06 -17.66 3.18
N HIS A 143 6.21 -17.68 4.21
CA HIS A 143 4.77 -17.48 4.06
C HIS A 143 4.43 -16.07 3.54
N ALA A 144 5.14 -15.03 4.00
CA ALA A 144 4.97 -13.67 3.53
C ALA A 144 5.30 -13.54 2.03
N GLN A 145 6.45 -14.07 1.60
CA GLN A 145 6.86 -14.07 0.19
C GLN A 145 5.85 -14.82 -0.69
N LYS A 146 5.36 -15.97 -0.24
CA LYS A 146 4.36 -16.74 -0.97
C LYS A 146 3.03 -16.00 -1.08
N ALA A 147 2.58 -15.34 -0.01
CA ALA A 147 1.37 -14.52 -0.03
C ALA A 147 1.50 -13.34 -0.99
N GLN A 148 2.65 -12.64 -0.98
CA GLN A 148 2.96 -11.56 -1.92
C GLN A 148 2.92 -12.05 -3.37
N LEU A 149 3.58 -13.16 -3.68
CA LEU A 149 3.60 -13.73 -5.03
C LEU A 149 2.20 -14.11 -5.52
N LEU A 150 1.37 -14.73 -4.66
CA LEU A 150 -0.01 -15.10 -5.01
C LEU A 150 -0.88 -13.86 -5.26
N ASN A 151 -0.76 -12.82 -4.42
CA ASN A 151 -1.45 -11.54 -4.64
C ASN A 151 -0.99 -10.87 -5.93
N ALA A 152 0.31 -10.88 -6.21
CA ALA A 152 0.87 -10.28 -7.41
C ALA A 152 0.41 -11.02 -8.68
N ARG A 153 0.27 -12.35 -8.65
CA ARG A 153 -0.35 -13.14 -9.74
C ARG A 153 -1.83 -12.79 -9.94
N ALA A 154 -2.59 -12.65 -8.86
CA ALA A 154 -4.00 -12.26 -8.93
C ALA A 154 -4.14 -10.86 -9.54
N CYS A 155 -3.33 -9.92 -9.07
CA CYS A 155 -3.25 -8.56 -9.57
C CYS A 155 -2.97 -8.51 -11.08
N ARG A 156 -1.93 -9.23 -11.54
CA ARG A 156 -1.59 -9.31 -12.97
C ARG A 156 -2.76 -9.81 -13.80
N TRP A 157 -3.40 -10.88 -13.34
CA TRP A 157 -4.52 -11.49 -14.05
C TRP A 157 -5.68 -10.50 -14.15
N ILE A 158 -6.11 -9.91 -13.03
CA ILE A 158 -7.19 -8.92 -12.99
C ILE A 158 -6.89 -7.77 -13.95
N PHE A 159 -5.72 -7.13 -13.81
CA PHE A 159 -5.35 -5.98 -14.63
C PHE A 159 -5.29 -6.35 -16.13
N THR A 160 -4.70 -7.50 -16.47
CA THR A 160 -4.61 -7.95 -17.86
C THR A 160 -5.99 -8.16 -18.47
N ASP A 161 -6.88 -8.88 -17.77
CA ASP A 161 -8.21 -9.21 -18.29
C ASP A 161 -9.08 -7.95 -18.45
N HIS A 162 -8.98 -7.00 -17.51
CA HIS A 162 -9.76 -5.76 -17.55
C HIS A 162 -9.28 -4.77 -18.61
N ASN A 163 -7.98 -4.70 -18.84
CA ASN A 163 -7.40 -3.73 -19.78
C ASN A 163 -7.24 -4.29 -21.20
N GLN A 164 -7.54 -5.57 -21.42
CA GLN A 164 -7.47 -6.17 -22.74
C GLN A 164 -8.52 -5.55 -23.67
N GLY A 165 -8.04 -4.85 -24.70
CA GLY A 165 -8.91 -4.24 -25.73
C GLY A 165 -9.51 -2.90 -25.32
N LEU A 166 -9.08 -2.30 -24.21
CA LEU A 166 -9.44 -0.92 -23.89
C LEU A 166 -8.74 0.08 -24.83
N PRO A 167 -9.36 1.23 -25.11
CA PRO A 167 -8.69 2.34 -25.78
C PRO A 167 -7.41 2.78 -25.05
N ALA A 168 -6.46 3.37 -25.78
CA ALA A 168 -5.17 3.78 -25.23
C ALA A 168 -5.29 4.87 -24.14
N ASP A 169 -6.35 5.67 -24.18
CA ASP A 169 -6.69 6.70 -23.20
C ASP A 169 -7.51 6.16 -22.02
N HIS A 170 -7.63 4.84 -21.87
CA HIS A 170 -8.36 4.19 -20.77
C HIS A 170 -7.46 3.27 -19.95
N VAL A 171 -7.71 3.22 -18.65
CA VAL A 171 -7.13 2.23 -17.74
C VAL A 171 -8.17 1.76 -16.72
N ASP A 172 -8.29 0.45 -16.56
CA ASP A 172 -9.16 -0.17 -15.57
C ASP A 172 -8.37 -0.72 -14.39
N LEU A 173 -8.68 -0.18 -13.21
CA LEU A 173 -8.07 -0.51 -11.92
C LEU A 173 -9.05 -1.24 -10.99
N HIS A 174 -10.24 -1.58 -11.49
CA HIS A 174 -11.26 -2.25 -10.71
C HIS A 174 -10.77 -3.60 -10.15
N GLY A 175 -11.17 -3.90 -8.90
CA GLY A 175 -10.83 -5.16 -8.24
C GLY A 175 -9.37 -5.29 -7.82
N LEU A 176 -8.51 -4.30 -8.09
CA LEU A 176 -7.16 -4.23 -7.56
C LEU A 176 -7.17 -3.78 -6.10
N PHE A 177 -6.15 -4.20 -5.34
CA PHE A 177 -5.92 -3.64 -4.02
C PHE A 177 -5.40 -2.22 -4.12
N VAL A 178 -5.58 -1.44 -3.05
CA VAL A 178 -5.27 -0.01 -3.02
C VAL A 178 -3.84 0.30 -3.51
N GLN A 179 -2.85 -0.39 -2.95
CA GLN A 179 -1.43 -0.20 -3.34
C GLN A 179 -1.18 -0.64 -4.79
N GLU A 180 -1.83 -1.70 -5.25
CA GLU A 180 -1.73 -2.16 -6.63
C GLU A 180 -2.28 -1.13 -7.60
N ALA A 181 -3.50 -0.64 -7.35
CA ALA A 181 -4.17 0.37 -8.15
C ALA A 181 -3.34 1.66 -8.25
N GLN A 182 -2.73 2.12 -7.15
CA GLN A 182 -1.85 3.30 -7.18
C GLN A 182 -0.65 3.10 -8.11
N ARG A 183 0.02 1.94 -8.05
CA ARG A 183 1.18 1.69 -8.91
C ARG A 183 0.78 1.61 -10.39
N TYR A 184 -0.33 0.93 -10.71
CA TYR A 184 -0.84 0.87 -12.07
C TYR A 184 -1.33 2.23 -12.57
N LEU A 185 -1.91 3.06 -11.71
CA LEU A 185 -2.26 4.45 -12.04
C LEU A 185 -1.03 5.26 -12.41
N ASP A 186 0.03 5.21 -11.59
CA ASP A 186 1.27 5.95 -11.84
C ASP A 186 1.92 5.52 -13.17
N MET A 187 1.96 4.21 -13.43
CA MET A 187 2.44 3.67 -14.70
C MET A 187 1.57 4.13 -15.88
N ALA A 188 0.24 4.06 -15.76
CA ALA A 188 -0.68 4.46 -16.83
C ALA A 188 -0.55 5.95 -17.17
N ILE A 189 -0.40 6.81 -16.16
CA ILE A 189 -0.13 8.25 -16.36
C ILE A 189 1.19 8.47 -17.10
N ALA A 190 2.26 7.77 -16.68
CA ALA A 190 3.56 7.89 -17.33
C ALA A 190 3.51 7.45 -18.79
N GLN A 191 2.86 6.32 -19.08
CA GLN A 191 2.67 5.80 -20.44
C GLN A 191 1.81 6.75 -21.28
N ALA A 192 0.67 7.21 -20.75
CA ALA A 192 -0.20 8.15 -21.45
C ALA A 192 0.56 9.42 -21.87
N ARG A 193 1.36 10.00 -20.97
CA ARG A 193 2.23 11.14 -21.28
C ARG A 193 3.27 10.82 -22.35
N GLN A 194 3.94 9.68 -22.25
CA GLN A 194 4.93 9.24 -23.26
C GLN A 194 4.31 9.07 -24.65
N HIS A 195 3.03 8.69 -24.72
CA HIS A 195 2.29 8.51 -25.97
C HIS A 195 1.56 9.79 -26.43
N GLY A 196 1.74 10.93 -25.78
CA GLY A 196 1.08 12.19 -26.14
C GLY A 196 -0.43 12.21 -25.88
N ILE A 197 -0.92 11.31 -25.01
CA ILE A 197 -2.32 11.27 -24.59
C ILE A 197 -2.57 12.40 -23.58
N THR A 198 -3.48 13.30 -23.91
CA THR A 198 -3.81 14.50 -23.11
C THR A 198 -4.93 14.28 -22.11
N THR A 199 -5.66 13.17 -22.20
CA THR A 199 -6.76 12.84 -21.29
C THR A 199 -6.75 11.35 -21.00
N LEU A 200 -6.80 10.96 -19.72
CA LEU A 200 -6.80 9.57 -19.28
C LEU A 200 -8.08 9.25 -18.49
N HIS A 201 -8.80 8.23 -18.92
CA HIS A 201 -10.01 7.71 -18.29
C HIS A 201 -9.64 6.56 -17.35
N VAL A 202 -9.72 6.81 -16.05
CA VAL A 202 -9.41 5.84 -15.00
C VAL A 202 -10.70 5.21 -14.47
N ILE A 203 -10.88 3.92 -14.74
CA ILE A 203 -12.03 3.12 -14.29
C ILE A 203 -11.68 2.48 -12.95
N LEU A 204 -12.52 2.71 -11.93
CA LEU A 204 -12.32 2.23 -10.56
C LEU A 204 -13.35 1.18 -10.12
N GLY A 205 -14.44 1.03 -10.88
CA GLY A 205 -15.62 0.22 -10.51
C GLY A 205 -16.70 1.03 -9.77
N THR A 206 -17.90 0.45 -9.65
CA THR A 206 -19.03 1.11 -8.96
C THR A 206 -19.01 0.85 -7.45
N SER A 207 -19.62 1.73 -6.67
CA SER A 207 -19.64 1.62 -5.21
C SER A 207 -20.52 0.48 -4.64
N PHE A 208 -21.24 -0.25 -5.49
CA PHE A 208 -22.11 -1.36 -5.06
C PHE A 208 -21.32 -2.60 -4.62
N ASP A 209 -20.04 -2.70 -5.02
CA ASP A 209 -19.19 -3.88 -4.78
C ASP A 209 -18.44 -3.84 -3.43
N GLY A 210 -18.92 -3.04 -2.47
CA GLY A 210 -18.37 -2.97 -1.11
C GLY A 210 -17.19 -2.02 -0.98
N VAL A 211 -17.50 -0.77 -0.60
CA VAL A 211 -16.57 0.35 -0.33
C VAL A 211 -15.70 0.66 -1.55
N ALA A 212 -15.97 1.79 -2.20
CA ALA A 212 -15.12 2.37 -3.25
C ALA A 212 -13.78 2.88 -2.66
N LYS A 213 -12.98 1.98 -2.04
CA LYS A 213 -11.70 2.26 -1.37
C LYS A 213 -10.68 2.87 -2.33
N LEU A 214 -10.79 2.56 -3.62
CA LEU A 214 -9.92 3.11 -4.64
C LEU A 214 -10.16 4.59 -4.89
N LYS A 215 -11.42 5.05 -4.88
CA LYS A 215 -11.76 6.44 -5.23
C LYS A 215 -11.03 7.49 -4.38
N PRO A 216 -11.10 7.49 -3.03
CA PRO A 216 -10.41 8.48 -2.24
C PRO A 216 -8.89 8.40 -2.43
N VAL A 217 -8.35 7.19 -2.57
CA VAL A 217 -6.91 6.97 -2.68
C VAL A 217 -6.37 7.43 -4.04
N VAL A 218 -7.09 7.15 -5.12
CA VAL A 218 -6.74 7.62 -6.47
C VAL A 218 -6.84 9.14 -6.55
N LYS A 219 -7.90 9.75 -5.99
CA LYS A 219 -8.01 11.22 -5.94
C LYS A 219 -6.84 11.85 -5.16
N GLN A 220 -6.49 11.28 -4.01
CA GLN A 220 -5.34 11.74 -3.24
C GLN A 220 -4.05 11.63 -4.04
N ARG A 221 -3.85 10.52 -4.78
CA ARG A 221 -2.65 10.35 -5.62
C ARG A 221 -2.59 11.37 -6.76
N LEU A 222 -3.70 11.63 -7.44
CA LEU A 222 -3.77 12.65 -8.49
C LEU A 222 -3.51 14.07 -7.96
N GLN A 223 -4.00 14.38 -6.76
CA GLN A 223 -3.70 15.64 -6.08
C GLN A 223 -2.21 15.80 -5.76
N GLN A 224 -1.55 14.75 -5.29
CA GLN A 224 -0.10 14.75 -5.05
C GLN A 224 0.70 14.98 -6.33
N LEU A 225 0.20 14.51 -7.47
CA LEU A 225 0.79 14.73 -8.79
C LEU A 225 0.38 16.06 -9.43
N SER A 226 -0.43 16.87 -8.73
CA SER A 226 -1.00 18.13 -9.23
C SER A 226 -1.73 17.96 -10.57
N LEU A 227 -2.39 16.81 -10.77
CA LEU A 227 -3.14 16.49 -11.99
C LEU A 227 -4.61 16.92 -11.86
N PRO A 228 -5.09 17.81 -12.73
CA PRO A 228 -6.51 18.15 -12.79
C PRO A 228 -7.34 16.90 -13.11
N HIS A 229 -8.47 16.74 -12.43
CA HIS A 229 -9.33 15.60 -12.64
C HIS A 229 -10.80 15.92 -12.38
N SER A 230 -11.68 15.22 -13.09
CA SER A 230 -13.14 15.38 -13.00
C SER A 230 -13.85 14.03 -13.03
N HIS A 231 -15.16 14.06 -12.83
CA HIS A 231 -16.02 12.88 -12.95
C HIS A 231 -17.04 13.11 -14.07
N PRO A 232 -17.33 12.10 -14.91
CA PRO A 232 -18.47 12.18 -15.82
C PRO A 232 -19.76 12.34 -15.01
N LYS A 233 -20.71 13.16 -15.52
CA LYS A 233 -22.02 13.32 -14.88
C LYS A 233 -22.70 11.95 -14.77
N GLY A 234 -23.10 11.57 -13.55
CA GLY A 234 -23.83 10.32 -13.29
C GLY A 234 -22.97 9.05 -13.20
N ASN A 235 -21.67 9.08 -13.54
CA ASN A 235 -20.78 7.92 -13.40
C ASN A 235 -19.72 8.17 -12.30
N THR A 236 -19.95 7.61 -11.12
CA THR A 236 -19.06 7.76 -9.97
C THR A 236 -17.85 6.83 -9.99
N GLY A 237 -17.85 5.83 -10.88
CA GLY A 237 -16.81 4.80 -11.02
C GLY A 237 -15.70 5.15 -12.00
N VAL A 238 -15.75 6.33 -12.63
CA VAL A 238 -14.72 6.81 -13.56
C VAL A 238 -14.17 8.16 -13.09
N ILE A 239 -12.86 8.34 -13.26
CA ILE A 239 -12.15 9.61 -13.10
C ILE A 239 -11.50 9.97 -14.43
N ILE A 240 -11.80 11.16 -14.94
CA ILE A 240 -11.13 11.71 -16.12
C ILE A 240 -9.98 12.57 -15.61
N VAL A 241 -8.75 12.25 -16.02
CA VAL A 241 -7.52 12.95 -15.66
C VAL A 241 -7.03 13.76 -16.85
N ASP A 242 -6.76 15.03 -16.62
CA ASP A 242 -6.14 15.92 -17.62
C ASP A 242 -4.62 15.77 -17.56
N LEU A 243 -4.01 15.45 -18.70
CA LEU A 243 -2.58 15.27 -18.90
C LEU A 243 -1.98 16.28 -19.89
N SER A 244 -2.74 17.32 -20.28
CA SER A 244 -2.30 18.34 -21.24
C SER A 244 -1.20 19.30 -20.75
N LEU A 245 -0.70 19.09 -19.53
CA LEU A 245 0.33 19.89 -18.87
C LEU A 245 1.76 19.49 -19.27
#